data_AF-A0A5T6MZ42-F1
#
_entry.id   AF-A0A5T6MZ42-F1
#
_cell.length_a   1.000
_cell.length_b   1.000
_cell.length_c   1.000
_cell.angle_alpha   90.00
_cell.angle_beta   90.00
_cell.angle_gamma   90.00
#
_symmetry.space_group_name_H-M   'P 1'
#
loop_
_entity.id
_entity.type
_entity.pdbx_description
1 polymer ?
#
loop_
_entity_poly.entity_id
_entity_poly.type
_entity_poly.pdbx_seq_one_letter_code
_entity_poly.pdbx_strand_id
1 'polypeptide(L)'
;MLNFKELDKDGKEFELLIRELLFSKGFKVYWSGVGPDGGRDLVCIEEHKSFFAPSQKKWLIQCKHNANGGGSVGIKDLDDIVDSCSQHGATGFILACSTQPSSAVVDRLESITNNPKNDITAIYWDYVFIEQALSTPALWRVAQRFFPVSSEATSWKVYATENPNHWVVNYKGYYFHLANRIGSYHEHHFESISKRIEEIESIEMPKNHFIRVRSVYFDDKNGNYTWYLDYMYPNADRPKYSSAEIKHYLGDGYALEDGQCYLFDVKLRSYFQFSDHYDPDHYDYYSPYINNYLYGMKREGNWDDHEEAYRSDQELIEKLEACRNVSFEKLAEKFKELDFCRLMRSSNARLEDLDKFHLQRNWSDLISSLDIETDRFFSAWFIFDVNNVNRFHELVSYIPQHVLYNFRLTRAYIYLPERDNRSVLDSNDDEYIFELTLSIHPAELNNKFIAREKLNEYFDLILNGINEFQSKYY
;
A
#
# COMPACT_ATOMS: atom_id res chain seq x y z
N MET A 1 7.85 12.28 -20.81
CA MET A 1 7.18 13.37 -21.53
C MET A 1 5.71 13.01 -21.57
N LEU A 2 4.82 13.93 -21.21
CA LEU A 2 3.37 13.65 -21.18
C LEU A 2 2.83 13.41 -22.60
N ASN A 3 2.07 12.34 -22.79
CA ASN A 3 1.51 11.98 -24.08
C ASN A 3 0.08 12.47 -24.20
N PHE A 4 -0.10 13.62 -24.86
CA PHE A 4 -1.43 14.20 -25.08
C PHE A 4 -2.39 13.32 -25.90
N LYS A 5 -1.93 12.23 -26.51
CA LYS A 5 -2.81 11.25 -27.17
C LYS A 5 -3.57 10.34 -26.21
N GLU A 6 -3.24 10.38 -24.91
CA GLU A 6 -4.01 9.66 -23.88
C GLU A 6 -5.39 10.27 -23.65
N LEU A 7 -5.57 11.56 -23.97
CA LEU A 7 -6.85 12.24 -23.84
C LEU A 7 -7.80 11.83 -24.98
N ASP A 8 -9.09 11.78 -24.64
CA ASP A 8 -10.15 11.48 -25.59
C ASP A 8 -10.20 12.47 -26.77
N LYS A 9 -10.52 11.92 -27.95
CA LYS A 9 -10.54 12.66 -29.23
C LYS A 9 -11.57 13.78 -29.28
N ASP A 10 -12.57 13.75 -28.41
CA ASP A 10 -13.67 14.72 -28.40
C ASP A 10 -13.31 16.06 -27.75
N GLY A 11 -12.11 16.17 -27.15
CA GLY A 11 -11.57 17.39 -26.57
C GLY A 11 -12.05 17.72 -25.16
N LYS A 12 -13.07 17.03 -24.64
CA LYS A 12 -13.65 17.35 -23.32
C LYS A 12 -12.68 17.12 -22.17
N GLU A 13 -11.89 16.04 -22.24
CA GLU A 13 -10.86 15.78 -21.24
C GLU A 13 -9.75 16.83 -21.25
N PHE A 14 -9.44 17.39 -22.42
CA PHE A 14 -8.46 18.47 -22.53
C PHE A 14 -9.00 19.78 -21.93
N GLU A 15 -10.27 20.10 -22.13
CA GLU A 15 -10.93 21.23 -21.46
C GLU A 15 -10.92 21.06 -19.93
N LEU A 16 -11.26 19.87 -19.45
CA LEU A 16 -11.20 19.52 -18.04
C LEU A 16 -9.79 19.65 -17.47
N LEU A 17 -8.77 19.18 -18.20
CA LEU A 17 -7.36 19.33 -17.82
C LEU A 17 -6.98 20.81 -17.59
N ILE A 18 -7.32 21.68 -18.54
CA ILE A 18 -6.99 23.11 -18.45
C ILE A 18 -7.75 23.77 -17.29
N ARG A 19 -9.00 23.38 -17.07
CA ARG A 19 -9.79 23.83 -15.91
C ARG A 19 -9.14 23.43 -14.59
N GLU A 20 -8.77 22.17 -14.43
CA GLU A 20 -8.13 21.64 -13.21
C GLU A 20 -6.76 22.28 -12.96
N LEU A 21 -5.98 22.54 -14.02
CA LEU A 21 -4.72 23.28 -13.94
C LEU A 21 -4.94 24.68 -13.38
N LEU A 22 -5.91 25.41 -13.92
CA LEU A 22 -6.23 26.78 -13.49
C LEU A 22 -6.79 26.83 -12.06
N PHE A 23 -7.67 25.91 -11.69
CA PHE A 23 -8.15 25.80 -10.31
C PHE A 23 -7.02 25.52 -9.33
N SER A 24 -6.10 24.62 -9.69
CA SER A 24 -4.95 24.28 -8.86
C SER A 24 -3.95 25.44 -8.72
N LYS A 25 -3.97 26.42 -9.64
CA LYS A 25 -3.24 27.69 -9.53
C LYS A 25 -3.97 28.75 -8.70
N GLY A 26 -5.19 28.47 -8.23
CA GLY A 26 -5.99 29.37 -7.38
C GLY A 26 -6.87 30.35 -8.14
N PHE A 27 -7.09 30.15 -9.45
CA PHE A 27 -7.97 31.01 -10.24
C PHE A 27 -9.44 30.61 -10.14
N LYS A 28 -10.35 31.55 -10.39
CA LYS A 28 -11.79 31.28 -10.46
C LYS A 28 -12.18 30.93 -11.89
N VAL A 29 -12.56 29.69 -12.14
CA VAL A 29 -12.87 29.18 -13.48
C VAL A 29 -14.34 28.76 -13.57
N TYR A 30 -14.99 29.13 -14.67
CA TYR A 30 -16.39 28.85 -14.96
C TYR A 30 -16.54 28.24 -16.36
N TRP A 31 -17.49 27.32 -16.52
CA TRP A 31 -17.90 26.83 -17.84
C TRP A 31 -18.68 27.89 -18.60
N SER A 32 -18.56 27.87 -19.93
CA SER A 32 -19.29 28.77 -20.84
C SER A 32 -20.76 28.37 -21.06
N GLY A 33 -21.15 27.13 -20.73
CA GLY A 33 -22.49 26.55 -20.93
C GLY A 33 -22.44 25.26 -21.75
N VAL A 34 -23.58 24.59 -21.97
CA VAL A 34 -23.71 23.48 -22.94
C VAL A 34 -24.73 23.93 -24.00
N GLY A 35 -24.27 24.34 -25.19
CA GLY A 35 -25.10 24.78 -26.31
C GLY A 35 -24.29 24.95 -27.60
N PRO A 36 -24.87 25.48 -28.70
CA PRO A 36 -24.09 25.87 -29.88
C PRO A 36 -23.23 27.09 -29.52
N ASP A 37 -22.14 26.83 -28.82
CA ASP A 37 -21.30 27.80 -28.17
C ASP A 37 -20.44 28.53 -29.21
N GLY A 38 -20.50 29.85 -29.19
CA GLY A 38 -19.74 30.76 -30.05
C GLY A 38 -18.24 30.76 -29.75
N GLY A 39 -17.60 29.59 -29.69
CA GLY A 39 -16.15 29.46 -29.70
C GLY A 39 -15.43 29.42 -28.36
N ARG A 40 -16.14 29.23 -27.23
CA ARG A 40 -15.57 29.40 -25.89
C ARG A 40 -15.79 28.16 -25.02
N ASP A 41 -14.75 27.75 -24.31
CA ASP A 41 -14.81 26.55 -23.48
C ASP A 41 -14.79 26.91 -21.99
N LEU A 42 -13.91 27.85 -21.58
CA LEU A 42 -13.80 28.29 -20.19
C LEU A 42 -13.71 29.82 -20.06
N VAL A 43 -14.18 30.32 -18.92
CA VAL A 43 -13.99 31.71 -18.48
C VAL A 43 -13.22 31.70 -17.17
N CYS A 44 -12.09 32.39 -17.14
CA CYS A 44 -11.23 32.48 -15.96
C CYS A 44 -11.17 33.92 -15.45
N ILE A 45 -11.25 34.10 -14.13
CA ILE A 45 -11.03 35.39 -13.46
C ILE A 45 -9.70 35.30 -12.69
N GLU A 46 -8.76 36.11 -13.12
CA GLU A 46 -7.49 36.35 -12.46
C GLU A 46 -7.62 37.56 -11.54
N GLU A 47 -7.44 37.36 -10.23
CA GLU A 47 -7.50 38.43 -9.23
C GLU A 47 -6.08 38.86 -8.86
N HIS A 48 -5.74 40.12 -9.12
CA HIS A 48 -4.50 40.72 -8.66
C HIS A 48 -4.71 41.39 -7.30
N LYS A 49 -4.25 40.71 -6.25
CA LYS A 49 -4.21 41.27 -4.90
C LYS A 49 -3.07 42.28 -4.80
N SER A 50 -3.36 43.54 -5.11
CA SER A 50 -2.48 44.67 -4.87
C SER A 50 -2.94 45.42 -3.62
N PHE A 51 -1.97 45.82 -2.77
CA PHE A 51 -2.23 46.68 -1.63
C PHE A 51 -2.80 48.05 -2.04
N PHE A 52 -2.40 48.55 -3.21
CA PHE A 52 -2.76 49.89 -3.67
C PHE A 52 -4.08 49.93 -4.46
N ALA A 53 -4.30 48.92 -5.31
CA ALA A 53 -5.48 48.86 -6.17
C ALA A 53 -5.72 47.41 -6.60
N PRO A 54 -6.55 46.65 -5.85
CA PRO A 54 -7.00 45.33 -6.30
C PRO A 54 -7.64 45.44 -7.68
N SER A 55 -7.27 44.54 -8.58
CA SER A 55 -7.85 44.47 -9.92
C SER A 55 -8.20 43.04 -10.27
N GLN A 56 -9.08 42.88 -11.24
CA GLN A 56 -9.44 41.59 -11.79
C GLN A 56 -9.30 41.64 -13.31
N LYS A 57 -8.77 40.57 -13.88
CA LYS A 57 -8.71 40.38 -15.33
C LYS A 57 -9.52 39.14 -15.70
N LYS A 58 -10.43 39.33 -16.65
CA LYS A 58 -11.27 38.25 -17.17
C LYS A 58 -10.66 37.70 -18.45
N TRP A 59 -10.41 36.40 -18.46
CA TRP A 59 -9.82 35.65 -19.55
C TRP A 59 -10.84 34.72 -20.19
N LEU A 60 -10.98 34.79 -21.52
CA LEU A 60 -11.62 33.73 -22.30
C LEU A 60 -10.58 32.69 -22.66
N ILE A 61 -10.91 31.43 -22.48
CA ILE A 61 -10.02 30.32 -22.81
C ILE A 61 -10.72 29.46 -23.84
N GLN A 62 -10.03 29.26 -24.96
CA GLN A 62 -10.42 28.34 -26.02
C GLN A 62 -9.42 27.18 -26.03
N CYS A 63 -9.95 25.97 -25.96
CA CYS A 63 -9.23 24.70 -25.91
C CYS A 63 -9.30 24.03 -27.28
N LYS A 64 -8.15 23.66 -27.84
CA LYS A 64 -8.06 22.91 -29.12
C LYS A 64 -7.22 21.65 -28.95
N HIS A 65 -7.88 20.51 -29.03
CA HIS A 65 -7.26 19.20 -28.89
C HIS A 65 -7.00 18.54 -30.26
N ASN A 66 -5.76 18.65 -30.74
CA ASN A 66 -5.33 18.11 -32.05
C ASN A 66 -4.30 16.97 -31.94
N ALA A 67 -3.93 16.52 -30.73
CA ALA A 67 -2.83 15.57 -30.51
C ALA A 67 -3.04 14.22 -31.23
N ASN A 68 -4.29 13.79 -31.34
CA ASN A 68 -4.69 12.56 -32.05
C ASN A 68 -4.56 12.67 -33.58
N GLY A 69 -4.69 13.88 -34.15
CA GLY A 69 -4.59 14.14 -35.59
C GLY A 69 -3.20 14.63 -36.04
N GLY A 70 -2.34 15.06 -35.11
CA GLY A 70 -0.98 15.53 -35.37
C GLY A 70 -0.86 16.89 -36.07
N GLY A 71 -1.99 17.56 -36.35
CA GLY A 71 -2.02 18.88 -36.98
C GLY A 71 -1.75 20.01 -35.99
N SER A 72 -1.12 21.09 -36.46
CA SER A 72 -1.11 22.37 -35.76
C SER A 72 -2.50 23.02 -35.77
N VAL A 73 -2.76 23.91 -34.82
CA VAL A 73 -4.03 24.69 -34.79
C VAL A 73 -4.00 25.76 -35.87
N GLY A 74 -5.00 25.79 -36.74
CA GLY A 74 -5.13 26.72 -37.85
C GLY A 74 -6.03 27.91 -37.55
N ILE A 75 -5.96 28.97 -38.39
CA ILE A 75 -6.80 30.17 -38.26
C ILE A 75 -8.30 29.83 -38.31
N LYS A 76 -8.69 28.83 -39.12
CA LYS A 76 -10.08 28.39 -39.28
C LYS A 76 -10.66 27.77 -38.01
N ASP A 77 -9.80 27.36 -37.10
CA ASP A 77 -10.19 26.75 -35.84
C ASP A 77 -10.48 27.82 -34.76
N LEU A 78 -10.19 29.09 -35.06
CA LEU A 78 -10.37 30.23 -34.14
C LEU A 78 -11.54 31.11 -34.57
N ASP A 79 -12.41 31.40 -33.62
CA ASP A 79 -13.52 32.33 -33.78
C ASP A 79 -13.03 33.79 -33.82
N ASP A 80 -13.97 34.73 -33.89
CA ASP A 80 -13.62 36.15 -33.77
C ASP A 80 -13.30 36.48 -32.31
N ILE A 81 -11.99 36.46 -32.00
CA ILE A 81 -11.44 36.71 -30.66
C ILE A 81 -11.84 38.10 -30.13
N VAL A 82 -11.84 39.12 -30.98
CA VAL A 82 -12.09 40.51 -30.53
C VAL A 82 -13.56 40.69 -30.19
N ASP A 83 -14.45 40.18 -31.04
CA ASP A 83 -15.88 40.22 -30.81
C ASP A 83 -16.27 39.36 -29.61
N SER A 84 -15.71 38.16 -29.47
CA SER A 84 -15.98 37.26 -28.34
C SER A 84 -15.54 37.87 -27.00
N CYS A 85 -14.34 38.44 -26.95
CA CYS A 85 -13.85 39.19 -25.78
C CYS A 85 -14.77 40.36 -25.44
N SER A 86 -15.18 41.14 -26.44
CA SER A 86 -16.07 42.30 -26.26
C SER A 86 -17.45 41.89 -25.74
N GLN A 87 -18.05 40.83 -26.30
CA GLN A 87 -19.36 40.31 -25.88
C GLN A 87 -19.36 39.80 -24.43
N HIS A 88 -18.21 39.34 -23.93
CA HIS A 88 -18.08 38.79 -22.59
C HIS A 88 -17.37 39.70 -21.59
N GLY A 89 -17.01 40.92 -22.01
CA GLY A 89 -16.28 41.87 -21.17
C GLY A 89 -14.94 41.32 -20.70
N ALA A 90 -14.28 40.52 -21.53
CA ALA A 90 -12.96 39.97 -21.26
C ALA A 90 -11.88 40.82 -21.94
N THR A 91 -10.80 41.08 -21.22
CA THR A 91 -9.60 41.79 -21.71
C THR A 91 -8.41 40.85 -21.87
N GLY A 92 -8.65 39.54 -21.72
CA GLY A 92 -7.69 38.48 -21.91
C GLY A 92 -8.27 37.34 -22.75
N PHE A 93 -7.45 36.75 -23.60
CA PHE A 93 -7.74 35.56 -24.39
C PHE A 93 -6.57 34.57 -24.31
N ILE A 94 -6.86 33.29 -24.10
CA ILE A 94 -5.88 32.20 -24.10
C ILE A 94 -6.34 31.12 -25.08
N LEU A 95 -5.50 30.82 -26.06
CA LEU A 95 -5.62 29.60 -26.85
C LEU A 95 -4.82 28.48 -26.19
N ALA A 96 -5.48 27.57 -25.48
CA ALA A 96 -4.85 26.35 -24.98
C ALA A 96 -4.90 25.27 -26.05
N CYS A 97 -3.76 24.71 -26.44
CA CYS A 97 -3.68 23.72 -27.51
C CYS A 97 -2.80 22.53 -27.14
N SER A 98 -3.28 21.32 -27.45
CA SER A 98 -2.56 20.07 -27.19
C SER A 98 -1.45 19.75 -28.21
N THR A 99 -1.26 20.65 -29.17
CA THR A 99 -0.17 20.67 -30.19
C THR A 99 0.38 22.09 -30.27
N GLN A 100 1.06 22.47 -31.34
CA GLN A 100 1.51 23.86 -31.54
C GLN A 100 0.50 24.66 -32.38
N PRO A 101 0.33 25.96 -32.12
CA PRO A 101 -0.37 26.84 -33.06
C PRO A 101 0.44 27.00 -34.36
N SER A 102 -0.24 27.19 -35.48
CA SER A 102 0.43 27.59 -36.73
C SER A 102 1.00 29.02 -36.64
N SER A 103 2.01 29.34 -37.45
CA SER A 103 2.58 30.70 -37.50
C SER A 103 1.53 31.78 -37.73
N ALA A 104 0.57 31.50 -38.61
CA ALA A 104 -0.51 32.43 -38.92
C ALA A 104 -1.46 32.67 -37.73
N VAL A 105 -1.62 31.69 -36.84
CA VAL A 105 -2.36 31.86 -35.57
C VAL A 105 -1.56 32.72 -34.60
N VAL A 106 -0.26 32.48 -34.45
CA VAL A 106 0.63 33.27 -33.60
C VAL A 106 0.62 34.73 -34.06
N ASP A 107 0.81 35.00 -35.35
CA ASP A 107 0.76 36.34 -35.95
C ASP A 107 -0.57 37.04 -35.66
N ARG A 108 -1.70 36.30 -35.69
CA ARG A 108 -3.04 36.83 -35.38
C ARG A 108 -3.17 37.22 -33.90
N LEU A 109 -2.70 36.37 -32.98
CA LEU A 109 -2.75 36.63 -31.53
C LEU A 109 -1.86 37.83 -31.16
N GLU A 110 -0.66 37.91 -31.73
CA GLU A 110 0.25 39.04 -31.55
C GLU A 110 -0.33 40.33 -32.12
N SER A 111 -0.95 40.26 -33.31
CA SER A 111 -1.61 41.42 -33.93
C SER A 111 -2.77 41.95 -33.09
N ILE A 112 -3.53 41.08 -32.43
CA ILE A 112 -4.60 41.49 -31.50
C ILE A 112 -3.98 42.19 -30.29
N THR A 113 -2.98 41.56 -29.65
CA THR A 113 -2.32 42.09 -28.45
C THR A 113 -1.64 43.43 -28.69
N ASN A 114 -1.05 43.63 -29.87
CA ASN A 114 -0.33 44.85 -30.23
C ASN A 114 -1.24 45.95 -30.83
N ASN A 115 -2.55 45.71 -30.95
CA ASN A 115 -3.46 46.68 -31.55
C ASN A 115 -3.86 47.76 -30.54
N PRO A 116 -3.44 49.03 -30.71
CA PRO A 116 -3.74 50.09 -29.75
C PRO A 116 -5.22 50.47 -29.70
N LYS A 117 -6.07 49.94 -30.60
CA LYS A 117 -7.50 50.18 -30.63
C LYS A 117 -8.32 49.22 -29.77
N ASN A 118 -7.72 48.14 -29.26
CA ASN A 118 -8.37 47.24 -28.32
C ASN A 118 -7.47 47.02 -27.10
N ASP A 119 -8.06 46.71 -25.96
CA ASP A 119 -7.34 46.43 -24.71
C ASP A 119 -7.39 44.92 -24.41
N ILE A 120 -7.04 44.10 -25.41
CA ILE A 120 -7.13 42.65 -25.33
C ILE A 120 -5.72 42.06 -25.36
N THR A 121 -5.36 41.31 -24.31
CA THR A 121 -4.16 40.48 -24.32
C THR A 121 -4.50 39.08 -24.81
N ALA A 122 -3.99 38.68 -25.97
CA ALA A 122 -4.21 37.38 -26.57
C ALA A 122 -2.92 36.54 -26.57
N ILE A 123 -2.92 35.43 -25.85
CA ILE A 123 -1.77 34.51 -25.72
C ILE A 123 -2.17 33.09 -26.10
N TYR A 124 -1.17 32.20 -26.21
CA TYR A 124 -1.39 30.77 -26.39
C TYR A 124 -0.61 29.97 -25.36
N TRP A 125 -1.13 28.79 -25.03
CA TRP A 125 -0.47 27.74 -24.28
C TRP A 125 -0.39 26.51 -25.17
N ASP A 126 0.82 26.17 -25.62
CA ASP A 126 1.06 24.95 -26.39
C ASP A 126 1.31 23.77 -25.45
N TYR A 127 1.44 22.58 -26.04
CA TYR A 127 1.68 21.34 -25.28
C TYR A 127 2.93 21.42 -24.40
N VAL A 128 3.97 22.17 -24.80
CA VAL A 128 5.21 22.34 -24.04
C VAL A 128 4.97 23.19 -22.80
N PHE A 129 4.30 24.33 -22.94
CA PHE A 129 3.92 25.17 -21.81
C PHE A 129 3.05 24.40 -20.82
N ILE A 130 2.04 23.69 -21.31
CA ILE A 130 1.12 22.91 -20.47
C ILE A 130 1.88 21.80 -19.74
N GLU A 131 2.76 21.07 -20.43
CA GLU A 131 3.60 20.03 -19.80
C GLU A 131 4.51 20.62 -18.71
N GLN A 132 5.16 21.76 -18.97
CA GLN A 132 6.01 22.44 -18.00
C GLN A 132 5.22 22.92 -16.78
N ALA A 133 4.04 23.49 -17.00
CA ALA A 133 3.14 23.91 -15.92
C ALA A 133 2.75 22.71 -15.05
N LEU A 134 2.37 21.59 -15.68
CA LEU A 134 2.02 20.34 -15.02
C LEU A 134 3.21 19.68 -14.31
N SER A 135 4.44 19.93 -14.75
CA SER A 135 5.68 19.35 -14.21
C SER A 135 6.12 19.93 -12.86
N THR A 136 5.19 20.47 -12.08
CA THR A 136 5.41 21.02 -10.73
C THR A 136 4.76 20.11 -9.68
N PRO A 137 5.24 20.07 -8.42
CA PRO A 137 4.67 19.17 -7.42
C PRO A 137 3.17 19.39 -7.20
N ALA A 138 2.72 20.64 -7.24
CA ALA A 138 1.30 20.99 -7.06
C ALA A 138 0.41 20.53 -8.23
N LEU A 139 0.96 20.44 -9.44
CA LEU A 139 0.21 20.13 -10.66
C LEU A 139 0.49 18.74 -11.21
N TRP A 140 1.49 18.02 -10.68
CA TRP A 140 1.82 16.68 -11.15
C TRP A 140 0.68 15.69 -10.89
N ARG A 141 -0.10 15.89 -9.81
CA ARG A 141 -1.33 15.14 -9.57
C ARG A 141 -2.34 15.29 -10.72
N VAL A 142 -2.46 16.50 -11.28
CA VAL A 142 -3.33 16.77 -12.42
C VAL A 142 -2.77 16.04 -13.64
N ALA A 143 -1.45 16.05 -13.81
CA ALA A 143 -0.80 15.26 -14.85
C ALA A 143 -1.12 13.75 -14.72
N GLN A 144 -1.10 13.20 -13.50
CA GLN A 144 -1.38 11.79 -13.25
C GLN A 144 -2.82 11.39 -13.57
N ARG A 145 -3.78 12.26 -13.24
CA ARG A 145 -5.20 12.02 -13.54
C ARG A 145 -5.46 11.94 -15.04
N PHE A 146 -4.88 12.86 -15.81
CA PHE A 146 -5.19 13.02 -17.24
C PHE A 146 -4.23 12.29 -18.17
N PHE A 147 -3.05 11.89 -17.68
CA PHE A 147 -2.04 11.16 -18.45
C PHE A 147 -1.52 9.94 -17.68
N PRO A 148 -2.39 9.03 -17.20
CA PRO A 148 -1.99 7.96 -16.29
C PRO A 148 -0.85 7.09 -16.85
N VAL A 149 -0.77 6.87 -18.16
CA VAL A 149 0.25 6.00 -18.77
C VAL A 149 1.60 6.72 -18.90
N SER A 150 1.63 7.93 -19.46
CA SER A 150 2.90 8.66 -19.63
C SER A 150 3.39 9.37 -18.37
N SER A 151 2.52 9.54 -17.38
CA SER A 151 2.86 10.06 -16.05
C SER A 151 3.29 8.99 -15.05
N GLU A 152 3.02 7.70 -15.34
CA GLU A 152 3.53 6.53 -14.63
C GLU A 152 5.04 6.41 -14.90
N ALA A 153 5.78 7.39 -14.40
CA ALA A 153 7.21 7.41 -14.43
C ALA A 153 7.68 6.38 -13.40
N THR A 154 8.36 5.34 -13.88
CA THR A 154 9.25 4.50 -13.08
C THR A 154 10.44 5.30 -12.53
N SER A 155 10.60 6.56 -12.95
CA SER A 155 11.58 7.50 -12.42
C SER A 155 11.01 8.38 -11.31
N TRP A 156 11.80 8.50 -10.25
CA TRP A 156 11.54 9.38 -9.12
C TRP A 156 11.41 10.84 -9.58
N LYS A 157 10.31 11.48 -9.21
CA LYS A 157 10.14 12.93 -9.32
C LYS A 157 10.10 13.53 -7.94
N VAL A 158 11.19 14.16 -7.56
CA VAL A 158 11.33 14.78 -6.24
C VAL A 158 11.41 16.28 -6.37
N TYR A 159 10.61 16.94 -5.56
CA TYR A 159 10.52 18.39 -5.52
C TYR A 159 10.89 18.87 -4.13
N ALA A 160 11.93 19.69 -4.05
CA ALA A 160 12.32 20.36 -2.82
C ALA A 160 11.21 21.31 -2.35
N THR A 161 11.05 21.41 -1.04
CA THR A 161 10.18 22.40 -0.40
C THR A 161 11.01 23.53 0.22
N GLU A 162 10.35 24.47 0.89
CA GLU A 162 11.03 25.50 1.69
C GLU A 162 11.81 24.91 2.88
N ASN A 163 11.46 23.68 3.29
CA ASN A 163 12.14 22.94 4.34
C ASN A 163 13.20 22.00 3.70
N PRO A 164 14.49 22.11 4.09
CA PRO A 164 15.59 21.42 3.41
C PRO A 164 15.56 19.88 3.56
N ASN A 165 14.84 19.38 4.56
CA ASN A 165 14.71 17.95 4.87
C ASN A 165 13.33 17.42 4.49
N HIS A 166 12.60 18.14 3.63
CA HIS A 166 11.26 17.80 3.23
C HIS A 166 11.09 17.97 1.73
N TRP A 167 10.51 16.94 1.14
CA TRP A 167 10.26 16.86 -0.28
C TRP A 167 8.84 16.39 -0.56
N VAL A 168 8.34 16.76 -1.73
CA VAL A 168 7.17 16.16 -2.34
C VAL A 168 7.66 15.19 -3.40
N VAL A 169 7.20 13.95 -3.32
CA VAL A 169 7.65 12.85 -4.18
C VAL A 169 6.49 12.35 -5.02
N ASN A 170 6.76 12.11 -6.30
CA ASN A 170 5.91 11.34 -7.18
C ASN A 170 6.67 10.14 -7.72
N TYR A 171 6.11 8.95 -7.52
CA TYR A 171 6.71 7.68 -7.93
C TYR A 171 5.60 6.64 -8.16
N LYS A 172 5.60 5.93 -9.30
CA LYS A 172 4.57 4.92 -9.65
C LYS A 172 3.11 5.38 -9.40
N GLY A 173 2.75 6.62 -9.76
CA GLY A 173 1.39 7.12 -9.54
C GLY A 173 1.04 7.49 -8.08
N TYR A 174 1.97 7.35 -7.13
CA TYR A 174 1.82 7.82 -5.75
C TYR A 174 2.33 9.26 -5.61
N TYR A 175 1.53 10.09 -4.96
CA TYR A 175 1.91 11.42 -4.46
C TYR A 175 2.06 11.35 -2.94
N PHE A 176 3.26 11.62 -2.42
CA PHE A 176 3.52 11.57 -0.98
C PHE A 176 4.61 12.54 -0.54
N HIS A 177 4.61 12.87 0.75
CA HIS A 177 5.71 13.62 1.36
C HIS A 177 6.84 12.68 1.78
N LEU A 178 8.08 13.09 1.56
CA LEU A 178 9.26 12.45 2.13
C LEU A 178 9.91 13.45 3.08
N ALA A 179 10.13 13.06 4.33
CA ALA A 179 10.73 13.92 5.32
C ALA A 179 11.80 13.17 6.13
N ASN A 180 12.90 13.87 6.40
CA ASN A 180 13.96 13.40 7.27
C ASN A 180 13.99 14.25 8.53
N ARG A 181 14.37 13.64 9.66
CA ARG A 181 14.53 14.38 10.92
C ARG A 181 15.59 15.49 10.81
N ILE A 182 16.78 15.15 10.28
CA ILE A 182 17.94 16.05 10.21
C ILE A 182 18.60 16.03 8.83
N GLY A 183 18.71 14.87 8.17
CA GLY A 183 19.46 14.73 6.91
C GLY A 183 18.80 15.38 5.70
N SER A 184 19.59 16.01 4.82
CA SER A 184 19.11 16.68 3.59
C SER A 184 19.28 15.86 2.30
N TYR A 185 19.63 14.57 2.42
CA TYR A 185 19.81 13.65 1.30
C TYR A 185 18.66 12.66 1.26
N HIS A 186 17.95 12.61 0.14
CA HIS A 186 16.68 11.90 0.01
C HIS A 186 16.82 10.64 -0.85
N GLU A 187 17.85 10.60 -1.71
CA GLU A 187 18.12 9.52 -2.66
C GLU A 187 18.47 8.20 -1.97
N HIS A 188 19.00 8.25 -0.75
CA HIS A 188 19.33 7.06 0.05
C HIS A 188 18.12 6.21 0.42
N HIS A 189 16.91 6.78 0.38
CA HIS A 189 15.69 6.08 0.79
C HIS A 189 15.01 5.37 -0.38
N PHE A 190 15.32 5.71 -1.63
CA PHE A 190 14.54 5.29 -2.79
C PHE A 190 14.48 3.78 -2.98
N GLU A 191 15.58 3.05 -2.76
CA GLU A 191 15.57 1.59 -2.90
C GLU A 191 14.65 0.93 -1.87
N SER A 192 14.76 1.35 -0.61
CA SER A 192 13.89 0.88 0.49
C SER A 192 12.43 1.24 0.22
N ILE A 193 12.14 2.50 -0.12
CA ILE A 193 10.77 2.96 -0.41
C ILE A 193 10.19 2.21 -1.61
N SER A 194 10.97 1.96 -2.67
CA SER A 194 10.53 1.19 -3.84
C SER A 194 10.06 -0.22 -3.45
N LYS A 195 10.88 -0.94 -2.68
CA LYS A 195 10.56 -2.30 -2.20
C LYS A 195 9.30 -2.29 -1.33
N ARG A 196 9.17 -1.32 -0.43
CA ARG A 196 7.99 -1.17 0.44
C ARG A 196 6.72 -0.85 -0.34
N ILE A 197 6.81 -0.05 -1.41
CA ILE A 197 5.66 0.21 -2.29
C ILE A 197 5.25 -1.07 -3.01
N GLU A 198 6.20 -1.88 -3.51
CA GLU A 198 5.89 -3.17 -4.13
C GLU A 198 5.21 -4.14 -3.16
N GLU A 199 5.64 -4.16 -1.90
CA GLU A 199 4.96 -4.94 -0.85
C GLU A 199 3.52 -4.46 -0.62
N ILE A 200 3.29 -3.15 -0.57
CA ILE A 200 1.94 -2.55 -0.43
C ILE A 200 1.07 -2.90 -1.65
N GLU A 201 1.63 -2.83 -2.86
CA GLU A 201 0.97 -3.18 -4.12
C GLU A 201 0.62 -4.68 -4.19
N SER A 202 1.34 -5.54 -3.47
CA SER A 202 1.09 -6.99 -3.45
C SER A 202 -0.08 -7.41 -2.55
N ILE A 203 -0.60 -6.51 -1.72
CA ILE A 203 -1.78 -6.77 -0.89
C ILE A 203 -3.02 -6.92 -1.78
N GLU A 204 -3.64 -8.09 -1.74
CA GLU A 204 -4.82 -8.40 -2.56
C GLU A 204 -6.06 -7.61 -2.11
N MET A 205 -6.40 -6.57 -2.87
CA MET A 205 -7.54 -5.70 -2.58
C MET A 205 -8.79 -6.05 -3.41
N PRO A 206 -10.00 -5.89 -2.86
CA PRO A 206 -11.23 -5.95 -3.64
C PRO A 206 -11.24 -4.94 -4.79
N LYS A 207 -12.14 -5.13 -5.75
CA LYS A 207 -12.33 -4.17 -6.83
C LYS A 207 -12.64 -2.79 -6.25
N ASN A 208 -11.96 -1.75 -6.76
CA ASN A 208 -12.07 -0.35 -6.31
C ASN A 208 -11.53 -0.07 -4.89
N HIS A 209 -10.93 -1.04 -4.22
CA HIS A 209 -10.21 -0.80 -2.97
C HIS A 209 -8.73 -0.60 -3.29
N PHE A 210 -8.07 0.34 -2.59
CA PHE A 210 -6.64 0.61 -2.80
C PHE A 210 -5.99 1.28 -1.60
N ILE A 211 -4.67 1.18 -1.48
CA ILE A 211 -3.89 1.88 -0.45
C ILE A 211 -3.19 3.08 -1.11
N ARG A 212 -3.22 4.24 -0.45
CA ARG A 212 -2.39 5.40 -0.81
C ARG A 212 -1.33 5.66 0.25
N VAL A 213 -0.09 5.81 -0.21
CA VAL A 213 1.01 6.34 0.59
C VAL A 213 0.82 7.86 0.68
N ARG A 214 0.76 8.39 1.90
CA ARG A 214 0.61 9.83 2.16
C ARG A 214 1.93 10.50 2.52
N SER A 215 2.75 9.81 3.31
CA SER A 215 4.07 10.29 3.69
C SER A 215 4.98 9.15 4.13
N VAL A 216 6.28 9.38 4.00
CA VAL A 216 7.35 8.58 4.58
C VAL A 216 8.25 9.52 5.38
N TYR A 217 8.38 9.27 6.67
CA TYR A 217 9.28 9.99 7.56
C TYR A 217 10.43 9.08 7.98
N PHE A 218 11.66 9.57 7.93
CA PHE A 218 12.84 8.86 8.39
C PHE A 218 13.46 9.52 9.62
N ASP A 219 13.51 8.77 10.73
CA ASP A 219 14.21 9.17 11.94
C ASP A 219 15.67 8.72 11.88
N ASP A 220 16.54 9.56 11.31
CA ASP A 220 17.98 9.28 11.20
C ASP A 220 18.69 9.03 12.55
N LYS A 221 18.12 9.49 13.67
CA LYS A 221 18.68 9.26 15.01
C LYS A 221 18.51 7.80 15.45
N ASN A 222 17.35 7.23 15.14
CA ASN A 222 16.93 5.92 15.63
C ASN A 222 16.97 4.85 14.53
N GLY A 223 17.17 5.23 13.26
CA GLY A 223 17.23 4.32 12.13
C GLY A 223 15.90 3.65 11.84
N ASN A 224 14.80 4.40 11.90
CA ASN A 224 13.46 3.86 11.65
C ASN A 224 12.64 4.74 10.71
N TYR A 225 11.79 4.09 9.92
CA TYR A 225 10.80 4.74 9.08
C TYR A 225 9.46 4.83 9.79
N THR A 226 8.71 5.87 9.48
CA THR A 226 7.28 5.99 9.77
C THR A 226 6.52 6.24 8.47
N TRP A 227 5.68 5.30 8.10
CA TRP A 227 4.86 5.31 6.90
C TRP A 227 3.44 5.71 7.24
N TYR A 228 2.87 6.61 6.46
CA TYR A 228 1.49 7.05 6.61
C TYR A 228 0.69 6.55 5.43
N LEU A 229 -0.27 5.68 5.70
CA LEU A 229 -1.07 4.99 4.70
C LEU A 229 -2.56 5.30 4.90
N ASP A 230 -3.28 5.44 3.81
CA ASP A 230 -4.74 5.43 3.81
C ASP A 230 -5.24 4.22 3.02
N TYR A 231 -6.05 3.40 3.66
CA TYR A 231 -6.83 2.37 2.99
C TYR A 231 -8.14 2.96 2.48
N MET A 232 -8.23 3.15 1.17
CA MET A 232 -9.36 3.75 0.48
C MET A 232 -10.36 2.68 0.04
N TYR A 233 -11.64 2.87 0.36
CA TYR A 233 -12.74 1.97 -0.04
C TYR A 233 -14.01 2.74 -0.43
N PRO A 234 -14.84 2.22 -1.35
CA PRO A 234 -16.12 2.86 -1.68
C PRO A 234 -17.03 2.98 -0.45
N ASN A 235 -17.73 4.09 -0.31
CA ASN A 235 -18.62 4.35 0.84
C ASN A 235 -19.80 3.38 0.96
N ALA A 236 -20.16 2.68 -0.10
CA ALA A 236 -21.17 1.62 -0.10
C ALA A 236 -20.64 0.28 0.45
N ASP A 237 -19.32 0.14 0.50
CA ASP A 237 -18.63 -1.09 0.89
C ASP A 237 -18.08 -1.00 2.32
N ARG A 238 -17.52 -2.12 2.79
CA ARG A 238 -16.78 -2.20 4.05
C ARG A 238 -15.32 -2.54 3.75
N PRO A 239 -14.37 -2.04 4.56
CA PRO A 239 -12.96 -2.39 4.39
C PRO A 239 -12.76 -3.91 4.53
N LYS A 240 -11.99 -4.53 3.61
CA LYS A 240 -11.63 -5.96 3.67
C LYS A 240 -10.67 -6.25 4.83
N TYR A 241 -9.76 -5.31 5.06
CA TYR A 241 -8.73 -5.36 6.10
C TYR A 241 -8.91 -4.20 7.07
N SER A 242 -8.74 -4.49 8.35
CA SER A 242 -8.62 -3.47 9.40
C SER A 242 -7.26 -2.75 9.35
N SER A 243 -7.13 -1.65 10.10
CA SER A 243 -5.85 -0.96 10.21
C SER A 243 -4.77 -1.84 10.85
N ALA A 244 -5.12 -2.65 11.86
CA ALA A 244 -4.23 -3.61 12.50
C ALA A 244 -3.76 -4.71 11.53
N GLU A 245 -4.64 -5.27 10.71
CA GLU A 245 -4.27 -6.31 9.73
C GLU A 245 -3.29 -5.79 8.67
N ILE A 246 -3.48 -4.57 8.17
CA ILE A 246 -2.54 -3.95 7.22
C ILE A 246 -1.17 -3.73 7.87
N LYS A 247 -1.14 -3.18 9.08
CA LYS A 247 0.10 -2.98 9.85
C LYS A 247 0.83 -4.30 10.08
N HIS A 248 0.09 -5.33 10.48
CA HIS A 248 0.61 -6.66 10.72
C HIS A 248 1.22 -7.27 9.45
N TYR A 249 0.50 -7.22 8.33
CA TYR A 249 1.00 -7.70 7.04
C TYR A 249 2.29 -6.99 6.62
N LEU A 250 2.36 -5.68 6.86
CA LEU A 250 3.51 -4.86 6.52
C LEU A 250 4.66 -4.93 7.55
N GLY A 251 4.54 -5.71 8.62
CA GLY A 251 5.61 -5.90 9.61
C GLY A 251 5.81 -4.72 10.56
N ASP A 252 4.73 -4.01 10.94
CA ASP A 252 4.78 -2.88 11.87
C ASP A 252 5.51 -3.21 13.18
N GLY A 253 6.48 -2.38 13.53
CA GLY A 253 7.28 -2.50 14.75
C GLY A 253 8.44 -3.49 14.68
N TYR A 254 8.68 -4.13 13.53
CA TYR A 254 9.79 -5.07 13.34
C TYR A 254 10.88 -4.49 12.44
N ALA A 255 12.11 -4.94 12.68
CA ALA A 255 13.21 -4.74 11.75
C ALA A 255 13.09 -5.76 10.60
N LEU A 256 13.26 -5.29 9.37
CA LEU A 256 13.16 -6.12 8.17
C LEU A 256 14.55 -6.50 7.62
N GLU A 257 14.60 -7.14 6.45
CA GLU A 257 15.83 -7.70 5.86
C GLU A 257 16.92 -6.65 5.58
N ASP A 258 16.53 -5.39 5.43
CA ASP A 258 17.45 -4.26 5.25
C ASP A 258 17.99 -3.70 6.57
N GLY A 259 17.63 -4.32 7.70
CA GLY A 259 18.02 -3.91 9.05
C GLY A 259 17.30 -2.67 9.56
N GLN A 260 16.31 -2.14 8.84
CA GLN A 260 15.55 -0.96 9.23
C GLN A 260 14.26 -1.34 9.93
N CYS A 261 13.87 -0.54 10.93
CA CYS A 261 12.58 -0.69 11.60
C CYS A 261 11.51 0.16 10.91
N TYR A 262 10.32 -0.42 10.72
CA TYR A 262 9.21 0.23 10.03
C TYR A 262 8.02 0.38 10.96
N LEU A 263 7.51 1.61 11.06
CA LEU A 263 6.27 1.94 11.75
C LEU A 263 5.22 2.38 10.73
N PHE A 264 3.98 1.95 10.90
CA PHE A 264 2.87 2.23 10.00
C PHE A 264 1.70 2.92 10.74
N ASP A 265 1.37 4.11 10.28
CA ASP A 265 0.15 4.84 10.63
C ASP A 265 -0.87 4.62 9.51
N VAL A 266 -1.85 3.74 9.75
CA VAL A 266 -2.86 3.35 8.77
C VAL A 266 -4.21 3.94 9.18
N LYS A 267 -4.89 4.63 8.25
CA LYS A 267 -6.27 5.09 8.42
C LYS A 267 -7.20 4.47 7.39
N LEU A 268 -8.44 4.19 7.78
CA LEU A 268 -9.48 3.68 6.90
C LEU A 268 -10.32 4.85 6.37
N ARG A 269 -10.42 4.98 5.04
CA ARG A 269 -11.08 6.12 4.39
C ARG A 269 -12.12 5.63 3.38
N SER A 270 -13.39 5.90 3.67
CA SER A 270 -14.44 5.72 2.69
C SER A 270 -14.44 6.87 1.68
N TYR A 271 -14.75 6.59 0.42
CA TYR A 271 -14.83 7.60 -0.63
C TYR A 271 -16.08 7.43 -1.50
N PHE A 272 -16.51 8.52 -2.16
CA PHE A 272 -17.61 8.49 -3.11
C PHE A 272 -17.13 8.94 -4.50
N GLN A 273 -16.96 7.98 -5.41
CA GLN A 273 -16.33 8.20 -6.72
C GLN A 273 -17.04 9.23 -7.63
N PHE A 274 -18.33 9.45 -7.40
CA PHE A 274 -19.15 10.38 -8.19
C PHE A 274 -19.22 11.79 -7.57
N SER A 275 -18.48 12.03 -6.49
CA SER A 275 -18.35 13.37 -5.92
C SER A 275 -17.44 14.21 -6.83
N ASP A 276 -17.82 15.44 -7.11
CA ASP A 276 -16.91 16.42 -7.74
C ASP A 276 -15.69 16.74 -6.85
N HIS A 277 -15.75 16.36 -5.57
CA HIS A 277 -14.67 16.48 -4.58
C HIS A 277 -13.82 15.20 -4.48
N TYR A 278 -14.10 14.17 -5.30
CA TYR A 278 -13.34 12.93 -5.26
C TYR A 278 -11.99 13.06 -5.98
N ASP A 279 -10.93 12.93 -5.20
CA ASP A 279 -9.56 12.73 -5.69
C ASP A 279 -8.86 11.76 -4.72
N PRO A 280 -8.23 10.67 -5.20
CA PRO A 280 -7.43 9.77 -4.36
C PRO A 280 -6.35 10.49 -3.54
N ASP A 281 -5.83 11.62 -4.03
CA ASP A 281 -4.83 12.46 -3.37
C ASP A 281 -5.38 13.86 -3.07
N HIS A 282 -6.68 13.95 -2.76
CA HIS A 282 -7.29 15.19 -2.34
C HIS A 282 -6.51 15.86 -1.19
N TYR A 283 -6.38 17.18 -1.21
CA TYR A 283 -5.55 17.93 -0.24
C TYR A 283 -6.00 17.73 1.21
N ASP A 284 -7.27 17.38 1.45
CA ASP A 284 -7.81 17.07 2.78
C ASP A 284 -7.09 15.91 3.48
N TYR A 285 -6.46 14.99 2.73
CA TYR A 285 -5.65 13.90 3.31
C TYR A 285 -4.24 14.35 3.72
N TYR A 286 -3.85 15.58 3.36
CA TYR A 286 -2.50 16.10 3.55
C TYR A 286 -2.47 17.32 4.46
N SER A 287 -3.27 18.35 4.16
CA SER A 287 -3.22 19.65 4.84
C SER A 287 -3.37 19.57 6.36
N PRO A 288 -4.30 18.76 6.93
CA PRO A 288 -4.44 18.66 8.39
C PRO A 288 -3.25 17.95 9.07
N TYR A 289 -2.51 17.12 8.33
CA TYR A 289 -1.53 16.19 8.88
C TYR A 289 -0.09 16.53 8.50
N ILE A 290 0.15 17.68 7.87
CA ILE A 290 1.48 18.02 7.37
C ILE A 290 2.53 18.06 8.50
N ASN A 291 2.17 18.55 9.69
CA ASN A 291 3.06 18.53 10.85
C ASN A 291 3.38 17.10 11.30
N ASN A 292 2.39 16.20 11.29
CA ASN A 292 2.57 14.80 11.63
C ASN A 292 3.58 14.14 10.68
N TYR A 293 3.38 14.35 9.38
CA TYR A 293 4.25 13.85 8.31
C TYR A 293 5.69 14.37 8.44
N LEU A 294 5.87 15.64 8.78
CA LEU A 294 7.19 16.27 8.90
C LEU A 294 8.00 15.80 10.12
N TYR A 295 7.31 15.44 11.21
CA TYR A 295 7.96 15.15 12.49
C TYR A 295 7.81 13.69 12.95
N GLY A 296 7.28 12.80 12.12
CA GLY A 296 7.10 11.40 12.47
C GLY A 296 6.06 11.18 13.58
N MET A 297 5.10 12.09 13.75
CA MET A 297 4.06 11.97 14.78
C MET A 297 2.87 11.19 14.25
N LYS A 298 2.26 10.33 15.08
CA LYS A 298 0.99 9.68 14.71
C LYS A 298 -0.07 10.73 14.35
N ARG A 299 -0.88 10.47 13.33
CA ARG A 299 -2.00 11.33 12.97
C ARG A 299 -3.06 11.23 14.07
N GLU A 300 -3.39 12.35 14.70
CA GLU A 300 -4.50 12.40 15.64
C GLU A 300 -5.79 11.95 14.94
N GLY A 301 -6.47 10.99 15.55
CA GLY A 301 -7.72 10.43 15.07
C GLY A 301 -8.91 11.18 15.66
N ASN A 302 -10.05 11.12 14.99
CA ASN A 302 -11.30 11.29 15.72
C ASN A 302 -11.51 10.08 16.64
N TRP A 303 -12.54 10.13 17.48
CA TRP A 303 -12.85 9.01 18.37
C TRP A 303 -13.07 7.70 17.60
N ASP A 304 -13.67 7.76 16.40
CA ASP A 304 -13.89 6.61 15.54
C ASP A 304 -12.58 5.96 15.05
N ASP A 305 -11.60 6.76 14.60
CA ASP A 305 -10.26 6.28 14.20
C ASP A 305 -9.57 5.57 15.38
N HIS A 306 -9.70 6.13 16.58
CA HIS A 306 -9.11 5.54 17.80
C HIS A 306 -9.81 4.25 18.22
N GLU A 307 -11.14 4.20 18.16
CA GLU A 307 -11.94 3.02 18.47
C GLU A 307 -11.66 1.90 17.46
N GLU A 308 -11.57 2.21 16.16
CA GLU A 308 -11.23 1.24 15.12
C GLU A 308 -9.84 0.64 15.34
N ALA A 309 -8.83 1.47 15.60
CA ALA A 309 -7.47 1.01 15.81
C ALA A 309 -7.34 0.13 17.07
N TYR A 310 -8.03 0.50 18.16
CA TYR A 310 -8.01 -0.31 19.39
C TYR A 310 -8.75 -1.63 19.22
N ARG A 311 -9.96 -1.60 18.65
CA ARG A 311 -10.79 -2.80 18.47
C ARG A 311 -10.13 -3.77 17.50
N SER A 312 -9.61 -3.29 16.37
CA SER A 312 -8.96 -4.14 15.37
C SER A 312 -7.70 -4.81 15.89
N ASP A 313 -6.93 -4.15 16.76
CA ASP A 313 -5.75 -4.75 17.40
C ASP A 313 -6.15 -5.94 18.31
N GLN A 314 -7.18 -5.77 19.13
CA GLN A 314 -7.72 -6.85 19.96
C GLN A 314 -8.28 -8.00 19.11
N GLU A 315 -9.10 -7.70 18.11
CA GLU A 315 -9.66 -8.69 17.19
C GLU A 315 -8.55 -9.48 16.45
N LEU A 316 -7.47 -8.81 16.04
CA LEU A 316 -6.34 -9.45 15.39
C LEU A 316 -5.60 -10.40 16.34
N ILE A 317 -5.34 -9.97 17.58
CA ILE A 317 -4.69 -10.82 18.59
C ILE A 317 -5.53 -12.09 18.82
N GLU A 318 -6.84 -11.95 19.06
CA GLU A 318 -7.74 -13.08 19.25
C GLU A 318 -7.76 -14.01 18.03
N LYS A 319 -7.79 -13.45 16.82
CA LYS A 319 -7.75 -14.21 15.57
C LYS A 319 -6.45 -15.00 15.41
N LEU A 320 -5.30 -14.38 15.68
CA LEU A 320 -3.99 -15.04 15.60
C LEU A 320 -3.86 -16.15 16.65
N GLU A 321 -4.31 -15.91 17.87
CA GLU A 321 -4.31 -16.92 18.94
C GLU A 321 -5.22 -18.11 18.61
N ALA A 322 -6.43 -17.86 18.09
CA ALA A 322 -7.34 -18.90 17.65
C ALA A 322 -6.72 -19.72 16.50
N CYS A 323 -6.18 -19.06 15.48
CA CYS A 323 -5.55 -19.74 14.34
C CYS A 323 -4.31 -20.56 14.73
N ARG A 324 -3.59 -20.19 15.80
CA ARG A 324 -2.35 -20.86 16.22
C ARG A 324 -2.52 -22.36 16.48
N ASN A 325 -3.63 -22.74 17.11
CA ASN A 325 -3.83 -24.09 17.63
C ASN A 325 -4.85 -24.91 16.84
N VAL A 326 -5.72 -24.30 16.05
CA VAL A 326 -6.85 -24.99 15.39
C VAL A 326 -6.42 -26.21 14.56
N SER A 327 -5.46 -26.06 13.64
CA SER A 327 -5.04 -27.20 12.79
C SER A 327 -4.24 -28.24 13.58
N PHE A 328 -3.45 -27.81 14.56
CA PHE A 328 -2.70 -28.71 15.45
C PHE A 328 -3.62 -29.57 16.32
N GLU A 329 -4.63 -28.96 16.95
CA GLU A 329 -5.60 -29.66 17.79
C GLU A 329 -6.41 -30.67 16.98
N LYS A 330 -6.87 -30.30 15.77
CA LYS A 330 -7.52 -31.25 14.85
C LYS A 330 -6.64 -32.45 14.53
N LEU A 331 -5.36 -32.21 14.23
CA LEU A 331 -4.39 -33.28 13.95
C LEU A 331 -4.18 -34.19 15.18
N ALA A 332 -4.03 -33.60 16.37
CA ALA A 332 -3.89 -34.34 17.62
C ALA A 332 -5.12 -35.22 17.91
N GLU A 333 -6.34 -34.69 17.72
CA GLU A 333 -7.58 -35.47 17.88
C GLU A 333 -7.65 -36.61 16.86
N LYS A 334 -7.29 -36.37 15.59
CA LYS A 334 -7.25 -37.44 14.59
C LYS A 334 -6.29 -38.56 14.92
N PHE A 335 -5.14 -38.25 15.51
CA PHE A 335 -4.21 -39.27 16.00
C PHE A 335 -4.78 -40.09 17.16
N LYS A 336 -5.66 -39.53 18.00
CA LYS A 336 -6.30 -40.26 19.11
C LYS A 336 -7.36 -41.27 18.65
N GLU A 337 -7.89 -41.12 17.43
CA GLU A 337 -8.89 -42.04 16.87
C GLU A 337 -8.30 -43.38 16.39
N LEU A 338 -6.98 -43.50 16.34
CA LEU A 338 -6.30 -44.69 15.82
C LEU A 338 -6.26 -45.80 16.89
N ASP A 339 -6.63 -47.01 16.52
CA ASP A 339 -6.69 -48.19 17.41
C ASP A 339 -5.33 -48.86 17.64
N PHE A 340 -4.36 -48.61 16.75
CA PHE A 340 -3.04 -49.23 16.78
C PHE A 340 -1.93 -48.39 17.45
N CYS A 341 -2.27 -47.19 17.91
CA CYS A 341 -1.35 -46.34 18.67
C CYS A 341 -2.13 -45.43 19.63
N ARG A 342 -1.54 -45.17 20.79
CA ARG A 342 -2.05 -44.21 21.77
C ARG A 342 -1.19 -42.96 21.73
N LEU A 343 -1.80 -41.81 21.45
CA LEU A 343 -1.12 -40.51 21.58
C LEU A 343 -0.88 -40.20 23.07
N MET A 344 0.37 -40.30 23.50
CA MET A 344 0.79 -40.07 24.89
C MET A 344 0.95 -38.58 25.19
N ARG A 345 1.51 -37.84 24.23
CA ARG A 345 1.78 -36.42 24.37
C ARG A 345 1.83 -35.74 23.00
N SER A 346 1.44 -34.48 22.95
CA SER A 346 1.58 -33.64 21.77
C SER A 346 1.91 -32.22 22.21
N SER A 347 2.84 -31.54 21.56
CA SER A 347 3.06 -30.12 21.75
C SER A 347 3.33 -29.42 20.42
N ASN A 348 2.69 -28.26 20.26
CA ASN A 348 2.82 -27.42 19.08
C ASN A 348 4.12 -26.60 19.15
N ALA A 349 4.58 -26.13 17.99
CA ALA A 349 5.66 -25.16 17.88
C ALA A 349 5.31 -23.85 18.63
N ARG A 350 6.33 -23.20 19.22
CA ARG A 350 6.19 -21.96 20.02
C ARG A 350 6.94 -20.77 19.42
N LEU A 351 7.09 -20.74 18.10
CA LEU A 351 7.88 -19.74 17.36
C LEU A 351 7.49 -18.28 17.66
N GLU A 352 6.23 -18.01 18.02
CA GLU A 352 5.73 -16.67 18.34
C GLU A 352 6.26 -16.14 19.67
N ASP A 353 6.74 -17.03 20.54
CA ASP A 353 7.26 -16.69 21.86
C ASP A 353 8.77 -16.38 21.84
N LEU A 354 9.45 -16.64 20.71
CA LEU A 354 10.91 -16.52 20.61
C LEU A 354 11.41 -15.09 20.87
N ASP A 355 10.66 -14.10 20.39
CA ASP A 355 10.96 -12.69 20.64
C ASP A 355 10.76 -12.28 22.10
N LYS A 356 10.13 -13.07 22.96
CA LYS A 356 10.01 -12.72 24.38
C LYS A 356 11.32 -12.95 25.15
N PHE A 357 12.21 -13.80 24.63
CA PHE A 357 13.45 -14.19 25.30
C PHE A 357 14.55 -13.13 25.27
N HIS A 358 14.51 -12.18 24.31
CA HIS A 358 15.54 -11.13 24.22
C HIS A 358 15.38 -10.02 25.28
N LEU A 359 14.19 -9.86 25.85
CA LEU A 359 13.87 -8.77 26.79
C LEU A 359 14.13 -9.15 28.26
N GLN A 360 14.23 -10.44 28.58
CA GLN A 360 14.22 -10.92 29.96
C GLN A 360 15.57 -11.49 30.40
N ARG A 361 16.04 -11.05 31.57
CA ARG A 361 17.28 -11.57 32.19
C ARG A 361 17.08 -12.94 32.84
N ASN A 362 15.87 -13.24 33.33
CA ASN A 362 15.54 -14.53 33.94
C ASN A 362 14.60 -15.32 33.04
N TRP A 363 15.14 -16.31 32.32
CA TRP A 363 14.35 -17.16 31.44
C TRP A 363 13.45 -18.14 32.20
N SER A 364 13.75 -18.47 33.47
CA SER A 364 12.93 -19.41 34.25
C SER A 364 11.53 -18.85 34.52
N ASP A 365 11.43 -17.56 34.86
CA ASP A 365 10.14 -16.89 35.08
C ASP A 365 9.36 -16.77 33.76
N LEU A 366 10.07 -16.50 32.65
CA LEU A 366 9.48 -16.41 31.33
C LEU A 366 8.91 -17.75 30.86
N ILE A 367 9.71 -18.82 30.93
CA ILE A 367 9.31 -20.19 30.57
C ILE A 367 8.09 -20.63 31.40
N SER A 368 8.09 -20.33 32.70
CA SER A 368 6.98 -20.66 33.60
C SER A 368 5.71 -19.86 33.26
N SER A 369 5.82 -18.58 32.92
CA SER A 369 4.66 -17.74 32.57
C SER A 369 4.06 -18.03 31.20
N LEU A 370 4.87 -18.51 30.25
CA LEU A 370 4.44 -18.87 28.90
C LEU A 370 3.98 -20.32 28.77
N ASP A 371 4.12 -21.10 29.85
CA ASP A 371 3.85 -22.53 29.88
C ASP A 371 4.61 -23.28 28.76
N ILE A 372 5.90 -22.94 28.63
CA ILE A 372 6.78 -23.55 27.63
C ILE A 372 7.29 -24.87 28.20
N GLU A 373 6.67 -25.96 27.74
CA GLU A 373 7.03 -27.30 28.20
C GLU A 373 8.28 -27.88 27.50
N THR A 374 8.71 -27.30 26.37
CA THR A 374 9.85 -27.80 25.57
C THR A 374 10.66 -26.65 24.98
N ASP A 375 11.92 -26.92 24.65
CA ASP A 375 12.82 -25.99 23.94
C ASP A 375 12.57 -25.96 22.41
N ARG A 376 11.48 -26.56 21.94
CA ARG A 376 11.17 -26.73 20.52
C ARG A 376 10.31 -25.60 19.97
N PHE A 377 10.94 -24.50 19.59
CA PHE A 377 10.24 -23.34 19.04
C PHE A 377 9.72 -23.56 17.62
N PHE A 378 10.44 -24.31 16.78
CA PHE A 378 10.18 -24.40 15.34
C PHE A 378 9.54 -25.70 14.87
N SER A 379 9.22 -26.61 15.79
CA SER A 379 8.69 -27.93 15.44
C SER A 379 7.53 -28.33 16.34
N ALA A 380 6.48 -28.88 15.75
CA ALA A 380 5.47 -29.62 16.51
C ALA A 380 5.92 -31.07 16.67
N TRP A 381 5.50 -31.71 17.76
CA TRP A 381 5.89 -33.09 18.02
C TRP A 381 4.81 -33.88 18.76
N PHE A 382 4.83 -35.19 18.54
CA PHE A 382 3.86 -36.15 19.05
C PHE A 382 4.60 -37.38 19.56
N ILE A 383 4.26 -37.85 20.76
CA ILE A 383 4.74 -39.11 21.33
C ILE A 383 3.63 -40.14 21.23
N PHE A 384 3.92 -41.28 20.62
CA PHE A 384 3.02 -42.41 20.50
C PHE A 384 3.54 -43.61 21.29
N ASP A 385 2.63 -44.30 21.95
CA ASP A 385 2.78 -45.67 22.40
C ASP A 385 2.09 -46.59 21.37
N VAL A 386 2.88 -47.41 20.68
CA VAL A 386 2.45 -48.15 19.48
C VAL A 386 2.36 -49.64 19.78
N ASN A 387 1.18 -50.22 19.61
CA ASN A 387 0.95 -51.65 19.80
C ASN A 387 1.10 -52.46 18.50
N ASN A 388 1.03 -51.82 17.32
CA ASN A 388 1.24 -52.43 16.02
C ASN A 388 2.16 -51.57 15.14
N VAL A 389 3.45 -51.89 15.22
CA VAL A 389 4.53 -51.15 14.54
C VAL A 389 4.39 -51.16 13.02
N ASN A 390 3.92 -52.27 12.42
CA ASN A 390 3.77 -52.37 10.97
C ASN A 390 2.67 -51.42 10.46
N ARG A 391 1.51 -51.40 11.14
CA ARG A 391 0.39 -50.52 10.79
C ARG A 391 0.75 -49.05 11.02
N PHE A 392 1.54 -48.77 12.05
CA PHE A 392 2.06 -47.43 12.32
C PHE A 392 3.04 -46.96 11.23
N HIS A 393 3.97 -47.81 10.78
CA HIS A 393 4.84 -47.45 9.65
C HIS A 393 4.06 -47.23 8.35
N GLU A 394 2.98 -47.98 8.13
CA GLU A 394 2.11 -47.72 7.00
C GLU A 394 1.43 -46.36 7.11
N LEU A 395 0.85 -46.00 8.27
CA LEU A 395 0.32 -44.65 8.50
C LEU A 395 1.37 -43.57 8.20
N VAL A 396 2.60 -43.75 8.68
CA VAL A 396 3.71 -42.81 8.44
C VAL A 396 4.00 -42.64 6.95
N SER A 397 3.77 -43.66 6.12
CA SER A 397 3.94 -43.55 4.66
C SER A 397 2.92 -42.64 3.97
N TYR A 398 1.81 -42.30 4.65
CA TYR A 398 0.82 -41.32 4.18
C TYR A 398 1.12 -39.90 4.67
N ILE A 399 2.13 -39.69 5.53
CA ILE A 399 2.55 -38.35 5.96
C ILE A 399 3.33 -37.70 4.82
N PRO A 400 2.88 -36.55 4.27
CA PRO A 400 3.56 -35.89 3.16
C PRO A 400 4.98 -35.46 3.52
N GLN A 401 5.92 -35.61 2.58
CA GLN A 401 7.31 -35.18 2.75
C GLN A 401 7.79 -34.43 1.51
N HIS A 402 8.42 -33.27 1.71
CA HIS A 402 8.94 -32.42 0.66
C HIS A 402 10.21 -31.69 1.12
N VAL A 403 10.92 -30.99 0.23
CA VAL A 403 12.09 -30.19 0.63
C VAL A 403 11.70 -29.03 1.57
N LEU A 404 10.46 -28.55 1.46
CA LEU A 404 9.94 -27.39 2.21
C LEU A 404 9.28 -27.76 3.55
N TYR A 405 8.86 -29.01 3.72
CA TYR A 405 8.24 -29.49 4.95
C TYR A 405 8.59 -30.97 5.12
N ASN A 406 8.98 -31.35 6.34
CA ASN A 406 9.46 -32.69 6.60
C ASN A 406 9.02 -33.17 7.97
N PHE A 407 9.15 -34.47 8.17
CA PHE A 407 9.01 -35.08 9.47
C PHE A 407 10.24 -35.93 9.80
N ARG A 408 10.48 -36.11 11.10
CA ARG A 408 11.44 -37.06 11.65
C ARG A 408 10.71 -38.00 12.58
N LEU A 409 10.82 -39.29 12.33
CA LEU A 409 10.35 -40.34 13.22
C LEU A 409 11.53 -40.92 14.00
N THR A 410 11.45 -40.93 15.33
CA THR A 410 12.50 -41.45 16.22
C THR A 410 11.92 -42.48 17.16
N ARG A 411 12.57 -43.64 17.32
CA ARG A 411 12.22 -44.61 18.37
C ARG A 411 12.86 -44.17 19.68
N ALA A 412 12.06 -44.02 20.73
CA ALA A 412 12.53 -43.67 22.05
C ALA A 412 12.78 -44.92 22.90
N TYR A 413 13.83 -44.87 23.74
CA TYR A 413 14.10 -45.87 24.76
C TYR A 413 14.07 -45.16 26.12
N ILE A 414 13.25 -45.67 27.05
CA ILE A 414 13.08 -45.05 28.37
C ILE A 414 14.05 -45.69 29.36
N TYR A 415 14.81 -44.85 30.05
CA TYR A 415 15.66 -45.27 31.17
C TYR A 415 15.09 -44.71 32.47
N LEU A 416 14.81 -45.57 33.43
CA LEU A 416 14.28 -45.20 34.74
C LEU A 416 15.43 -45.01 35.75
N PRO A 417 15.30 -44.08 36.72
CA PRO A 417 16.28 -43.90 37.77
C PRO A 417 16.44 -45.16 38.62
N GLU A 418 17.68 -45.54 38.89
CA GLU A 418 18.07 -46.61 39.79
C GLU A 418 18.88 -46.05 40.98
N ARG A 419 19.19 -46.88 41.97
CA ARG A 419 20.08 -46.53 43.08
C ARG A 419 21.46 -46.11 42.56
N ASP A 420 22.17 -45.33 43.37
CA ASP A 420 23.53 -44.84 43.10
C ASP A 420 23.66 -43.93 41.87
N ASN A 421 22.64 -43.12 41.55
CA ASN A 421 22.64 -42.24 40.36
C ASN A 421 22.87 -42.99 39.04
N ARG A 422 22.37 -44.23 38.96
CA ARG A 422 22.39 -45.05 37.73
C ARG A 422 21.00 -45.08 37.09
N SER A 423 20.92 -45.63 35.88
CA SER A 423 19.66 -45.79 35.17
C SER A 423 19.54 -47.18 34.59
N VAL A 424 18.32 -47.73 34.57
CA VAL A 424 17.99 -49.04 34.00
C VAL A 424 17.04 -48.85 32.82
N LEU A 425 17.25 -49.60 31.74
CA LEU A 425 16.34 -49.60 30.59
C LEU A 425 15.00 -50.20 31.02
N ASP A 426 13.91 -49.49 30.74
CA ASP A 426 12.56 -50.01 30.90
C ASP A 426 12.30 -51.01 29.76
N SER A 427 12.47 -52.30 30.06
CA SER A 427 12.59 -53.37 29.06
C SER A 427 11.25 -54.09 28.80
N ASN A 428 10.14 -53.36 28.76
CA ASN A 428 8.90 -53.92 28.24
C ASN A 428 9.06 -54.12 26.72
N ASP A 429 9.42 -55.34 26.30
CA ASP A 429 9.71 -55.71 24.90
C ASP A 429 8.52 -55.48 23.94
N ASP A 430 7.31 -55.30 24.49
CA ASP A 430 6.07 -55.06 23.75
C ASP A 430 5.66 -53.57 23.69
N GLU A 431 6.41 -52.66 24.33
CA GLU A 431 6.14 -51.21 24.29
C GLU A 431 7.02 -50.52 23.24
N TYR A 432 6.40 -49.99 22.18
CA TYR A 432 7.10 -49.26 21.13
C TYR A 432 6.76 -47.78 21.18
N ILE A 433 7.67 -46.99 21.75
CA ILE A 433 7.50 -45.55 21.85
C ILE A 433 8.16 -44.85 20.66
N PHE A 434 7.37 -44.05 19.95
CA PHE A 434 7.83 -43.26 18.82
C PHE A 434 7.59 -41.77 19.04
N GLU A 435 8.58 -40.95 18.71
CA GLU A 435 8.48 -39.51 18.60
C GLU A 435 8.38 -39.12 17.12
N LEU A 436 7.28 -38.51 16.73
CA LEU A 436 7.10 -37.86 15.44
C LEU A 436 7.35 -36.36 15.62
N THR A 437 8.36 -35.82 14.97
CA THR A 437 8.62 -34.37 14.90
C THR A 437 8.27 -33.86 13.52
N LEU A 438 7.50 -32.77 13.46
CA LEU A 438 7.09 -32.09 12.24
C LEU A 438 7.76 -30.71 12.17
N SER A 439 8.35 -30.37 11.03
CA SER A 439 9.01 -29.08 10.84
C SER A 439 8.89 -28.54 9.42
N ILE A 440 8.87 -27.23 9.32
CA ILE A 440 8.95 -26.48 8.07
C ILE A 440 10.43 -26.09 7.83
N HIS A 441 10.85 -26.11 6.57
CA HIS A 441 12.20 -25.74 6.19
C HIS A 441 12.44 -24.24 6.46
N PRO A 442 13.62 -23.84 6.98
CA PRO A 442 13.90 -22.44 7.33
C PRO A 442 13.71 -21.42 6.18
N ALA A 443 13.86 -21.86 4.93
CA ALA A 443 13.63 -21.00 3.76
C ALA A 443 12.18 -20.51 3.61
N GLU A 444 11.20 -21.16 4.27
CA GLU A 444 9.80 -20.73 4.29
C GLU A 444 9.48 -19.87 5.52
N LEU A 445 10.42 -19.73 6.46
CA LEU A 445 10.21 -19.07 7.76
C LEU A 445 10.61 -17.59 7.71
N ASN A 446 10.10 -16.85 6.72
CA ASN A 446 10.43 -15.43 6.53
C ASN A 446 10.09 -14.57 7.76
N ASN A 447 9.00 -14.90 8.45
CA ASN A 447 8.64 -14.31 9.74
C ASN A 447 7.76 -15.29 10.55
N LYS A 448 7.52 -14.97 11.83
CA LYS A 448 6.74 -15.82 12.73
C LYS A 448 5.29 -16.08 12.26
N PHE A 449 4.70 -15.16 11.51
CA PHE A 449 3.32 -15.28 11.05
C PHE A 449 3.21 -16.24 9.86
N ILE A 450 4.04 -16.04 8.83
CA ILE A 450 4.14 -16.95 7.67
C ILE A 450 4.54 -18.35 8.15
N ALA A 451 5.48 -18.44 9.10
CA ALA A 451 5.87 -19.69 9.71
C ALA A 451 4.68 -20.44 10.33
N ARG A 452 3.78 -19.75 11.04
CA ARG A 452 2.58 -20.34 11.62
C ARG A 452 1.60 -20.81 10.54
N GLU A 453 1.34 -19.99 9.53
CA GLU A 453 0.47 -20.39 8.41
C GLU A 453 0.99 -21.65 7.73
N LYS A 454 2.30 -21.69 7.40
CA LYS A 454 2.93 -22.85 6.76
C LYS A 454 2.91 -24.11 7.62
N LEU A 455 3.08 -23.98 8.95
CA LEU A 455 2.92 -25.09 9.88
C LEU A 455 1.48 -25.62 9.89
N ASN A 456 0.49 -24.73 9.95
CA ASN A 456 -0.92 -25.10 9.93
C ASN A 456 -1.31 -25.79 8.62
N GLU A 457 -0.87 -25.26 7.47
CA GLU A 457 -1.03 -25.90 6.16
C GLU A 457 -0.44 -27.32 6.17
N TYR A 458 0.74 -27.51 6.75
CA TYR A 458 1.34 -28.84 6.84
C TYR A 458 0.56 -29.79 7.75
N PHE A 459 0.00 -29.31 8.87
CA PHE A 459 -0.88 -30.12 9.71
C PHE A 459 -2.15 -30.55 8.95
N ASP A 460 -2.73 -29.67 8.16
CA ASP A 460 -3.91 -29.96 7.34
C ASP A 460 -3.60 -30.96 6.20
N LEU A 461 -2.40 -30.90 5.61
CA LEU A 461 -1.93 -31.89 4.65
C LEU A 461 -1.78 -33.29 5.29
N ILE A 462 -1.23 -33.36 6.50
CA ILE A 462 -1.09 -34.62 7.23
C ILE A 462 -2.46 -35.18 7.61
N LEU A 463 -3.39 -34.32 8.05
CA LEU A 463 -4.78 -34.70 8.32
C LEU A 463 -5.42 -35.40 7.12
N ASN A 464 -5.22 -34.87 5.91
CA ASN A 464 -5.71 -35.51 4.68
C ASN A 464 -5.07 -36.89 4.45
N GLY A 465 -3.75 -37.02 4.65
CA GLY A 465 -3.05 -38.30 4.56
C GLY A 465 -3.56 -39.35 5.56
N ILE A 466 -3.87 -38.94 6.79
CA ILE A 466 -4.48 -39.81 7.81
C ILE A 466 -5.88 -40.26 7.36
N ASN A 467 -6.69 -39.36 6.79
CA ASN A 467 -8.02 -39.70 6.29
C ASN A 467 -7.94 -40.69 5.11
N GLU A 468 -7.00 -40.51 4.19
CA GLU A 468 -6.74 -41.46 3.09
C GLU A 468 -6.35 -42.83 3.63
N PHE A 469 -5.43 -42.88 4.59
CA PHE A 469 -5.06 -44.11 5.27
C PHE A 469 -6.28 -44.78 5.92
N GLN A 470 -7.10 -44.03 6.66
CA GLN A 470 -8.31 -44.57 7.29
C GLN A 470 -9.28 -45.15 6.25
N SER A 471 -9.52 -44.45 5.13
CA SER A 471 -10.44 -44.91 4.07
C SER A 471 -10.05 -46.22 3.38
N LYS A 472 -8.77 -46.62 3.48
CA LYS A 472 -8.26 -47.88 2.94
C LYS A 472 -8.48 -49.05 3.91
N TYR A 473 -8.59 -48.77 5.20
CA TYR A 473 -8.58 -49.76 6.28
C TYR A 473 -9.89 -49.83 7.09
N TYR A 474 -10.76 -48.85 6.91
CA TYR A 474 -12.08 -48.70 7.53
C TYR A 474 -13.09 -48.33 6.44
#